data_AF-A0A349H7K3-F1
#
_entry.id   AF-A0A349H7K3-F1
#
_cell.length_a   1.000
_cell.length_b   1.000
_cell.length_c   1.000
_cell.angle_alpha   90.00
_cell.angle_beta   90.00
_cell.angle_gamma   90.00
#
_symmetry.space_group_name_H-M   'P 1'
#
loop_
_entity.id
_entity.type
_entity.pdbx_description
1 polymer ?
#
loop_
_entity_poly.entity_id
_entity_poly.type
_entity_poly.pdbx_seq_one_letter_code
_entity_poly.pdbx_strand_id
1 'polypeptide(L)' 'DQVATDIRLYLRDAIDAIGMELKRLQGGLVALAAQEAATIMPGFTHLQVAQPVTFGHHLLA' A
#
# COMPACT_ATOMS: atom_id res chain seq x y z
N ASP A 1 -16.02 23.35 -23.80
CA ASP A 1 -16.30 23.30 -22.34
C ASP A 1 -16.86 21.94 -21.92
N GLN A 2 -17.79 21.35 -22.68
CA GLN A 2 -18.41 20.04 -22.38
C GLN A 2 -17.39 18.90 -22.26
N VAL A 3 -16.53 18.67 -23.26
CA VAL A 3 -15.50 17.62 -23.23
C VAL A 3 -14.59 17.75 -21.99
N ALA A 4 -14.22 18.98 -21.63
CA ALA A 4 -13.39 19.22 -20.45
C ALA A 4 -14.14 18.92 -19.14
N THR A 5 -15.46 19.13 -19.12
CA THR A 5 -16.33 18.80 -17.99
C THR A 5 -16.48 17.29 -17.85
N ASP A 6 -16.74 16.59 -18.96
CA ASP A 6 -16.91 15.14 -19.00
C ASP A 6 -15.64 14.42 -18.52
N ILE A 7 -14.46 14.86 -18.97
CA ILE A 7 -13.17 14.32 -18.51
C ILE A 7 -13.01 14.51 -17.00
N ARG A 8 -13.39 15.67 -16.44
CA ARG A 8 -13.27 15.93 -14.99
C ARG A 8 -14.20 15.05 -14.16
N LEU A 9 -15.43 14.81 -14.64
CA LEU A 9 -16.38 13.92 -13.96
C LEU A 9 -15.88 12.48 -13.98
N TYR A 10 -15.43 11.99 -15.14
CA TYR A 10 -14.84 10.67 -15.28
C TYR A 10 -13.62 10.47 -14.37
N LEU A 11 -12.70 11.44 -14.36
CA LEU A 11 -11.50 11.37 -13.52
C LEU A 11 -11.84 11.35 -12.03
N ARG A 12 -12.87 12.09 -11.60
CA ARG A 12 -13.32 12.06 -10.20
C ARG A 12 -13.78 10.66 -9.81
N ASP A 13 -14.63 10.04 -10.62
CA ASP A 13 -15.15 8.70 -10.35
C ASP A 13 -14.02 7.65 -10.34
N ALA A 14 -13.04 7.79 -11.24
CA ALA A 14 -11.85 6.94 -11.27
C ALA A 14 -10.96 7.13 -10.01
N ILE A 15 -10.78 8.37 -9.54
CA ILE A 15 -10.05 8.67 -8.30
C ILE A 15 -10.74 8.04 -7.10
N ASP A 16 -12.07 8.14 -7.01
CA ASP A 16 -12.84 7.54 -5.91
C ASP A 16 -12.70 6.02 -5.90
N ALA A 17 -12.78 5.37 -7.07
CA ALA A 17 -12.57 3.93 -7.20
C ALA A 17 -11.14 3.50 -6.80
N ILE A 18 -10.12 4.21 -7.26
CA ILE A 18 -8.72 3.94 -6.88
C ILE A 18 -8.54 4.14 -5.36
N GLY A 19 -9.15 5.17 -4.79
CA GLY A 19 -9.10 5.45 -3.36
C GLY A 19 -9.69 4.30 -2.51
N MET A 20 -10.77 3.66 -2.98
CA MET A 20 -11.32 2.47 -2.34
C MET A 20 -10.35 1.29 -2.38
N GLU A 21 -9.74 1.01 -3.54
CA GLU A 21 -8.79 -0.10 -3.68
C GLU A 21 -7.51 0.12 -2.86
N LEU A 22 -7.02 1.36 -2.78
CA LEU A 22 -5.89 1.70 -1.90
C LEU A 22 -6.23 1.44 -0.43
N LYS A 23 -7.41 1.84 0.03
CA LYS A 23 -7.86 1.55 1.41
C LYS A 23 -7.98 0.05 1.66
N ARG A 24 -8.51 -0.71 0.70
CA ARG A 24 -8.62 -2.17 0.79
C ARG A 24 -7.25 -2.83 0.90
N LEU A 25 -6.29 -2.41 0.07
CA LEU A 25 -4.91 -2.89 0.11
C LEU A 25 -4.25 -2.56 1.45
N GLN A 26 -4.33 -1.30 1.90
CA GLN A 26 -3.80 -0.88 3.20
C GLN A 26 -4.39 -1.68 4.35
N GLY A 27 -5.71 -1.91 4.36
CA GLY A 27 -6.35 -2.75 5.36
C GLY A 27 -5.83 -4.19 5.37
N GLY A 28 -5.60 -4.77 4.18
CA GLY A 28 -4.97 -6.09 4.04
C GLY A 28 -3.53 -6.13 4.55
N LEU A 29 -2.72 -5.11 4.23
CA LEU A 29 -1.34 -5.00 4.71
C LEU A 29 -1.29 -4.85 6.24
N VAL A 30 -2.16 -4.04 6.83
CA VAL A 30 -2.24 -3.89 8.31
C VAL A 30 -2.65 -5.20 8.97
N ALA A 31 -3.64 -5.90 8.43
CA ALA A 31 -4.09 -7.18 8.98
C ALA A 31 -2.98 -8.24 8.93
N LEU A 32 -2.26 -8.34 7.81
CA LEU A 32 -1.13 -9.26 7.67
C LEU A 32 0.05 -8.84 8.55
N ALA A 33 0.35 -7.54 8.63
CA ALA A 33 1.41 -7.02 9.48
C ALA A 33 1.18 -7.34 10.96
N ALA A 34 -0.07 -7.29 11.42
CA ALA A 34 -0.42 -7.67 12.78
C ALA A 34 -0.22 -9.16 13.05
N GLN A 35 -0.56 -10.02 12.08
CA GLN A 35 -0.33 -11.47 12.17
C GLN A 35 1.17 -11.81 12.19
N GLU A 36 1.97 -11.07 11.43
CA GLU A 36 3.40 -11.32 11.21
C GLU A 36 4.31 -10.38 12.01
N ALA A 37 3.78 -9.76 13.08
CA ALA A 37 4.46 -8.72 13.84
C ALA A 37 5.80 -9.17 14.44
N ALA A 38 5.93 -10.45 14.77
CA ALA A 38 7.13 -11.05 15.36
C ALA A 38 7.95 -11.91 14.38
N THR A 39 7.48 -12.10 13.15
CA THR A 39 8.15 -12.96 12.16
C THR A 39 9.43 -12.28 11.67
N ILE A 40 10.60 -12.84 12.00
CA ILE A 40 11.90 -12.25 11.66
C ILE A 40 12.20 -12.49 10.17
N MET A 41 12.72 -11.47 9.50
CA MET A 41 13.27 -11.55 8.13
C MET A 41 14.58 -10.76 8.01
N PRO A 42 15.43 -11.03 7.00
CA PRO A 42 16.55 -10.15 6.68
C PRO A 42 16.05 -8.77 6.24
N GLY A 43 16.57 -7.69 6.82
CA GLY A 43 16.45 -6.36 6.25
C GLY A 43 17.39 -6.19 5.07
N PHE A 44 17.11 -5.23 4.17
CA PHE A 44 17.93 -4.98 2.99
C PHE A 44 18.27 -3.50 2.81
N THR A 45 19.52 -3.23 2.47
CA THR A 45 19.97 -1.92 1.95
C THR A 45 20.75 -2.17 0.66
N HIS A 46 20.45 -1.45 -0.42
CA HIS A 46 21.02 -1.74 -1.76
C HIS A 46 20.84 -3.20 -2.19
N LEU A 47 19.74 -3.84 -1.77
CA LEU A 47 19.46 -5.27 -1.98
C LEU A 47 20.50 -6.22 -1.36
N GLN A 48 21.33 -5.73 -0.43
CA GLN A 48 22.25 -6.54 0.37
C GLN A 48 21.67 -6.76 1.77
N VAL A 49 21.93 -7.93 2.35
CA VAL A 49 21.48 -8.29 3.70
C VAL A 49 22.04 -7.29 4.71
N ALA A 50 21.15 -6.68 5.47
CA ALA A 50 21.43 -5.72 6.53
C ALA A 50 20.94 -6.28 7.88
N GLN A 51 20.57 -5.40 8.81
CA GLN A 51 20.04 -5.80 10.11
C GLN A 51 18.71 -6.56 9.96
N PRO A 52 18.46 -7.60 10.77
CA PRO A 52 17.16 -8.25 10.83
C PRO A 52 16.05 -7.27 11.20
N VAL A 53 14.87 -7.45 10.59
CA VAL A 53 13.64 -6.74 10.90
C VAL A 53 12.50 -7.75 11.06
N THR A 54 11.30 -7.31 11.44
CA THR A 54 10.11 -8.18 11.37
C THR A 54 9.38 -7.98 10.05
N PHE A 55 8.77 -9.04 9.52
CA PHE A 55 7.95 -8.95 8.30
C PHE A 55 6.76 -8.02 8.52
N GLY A 56 6.15 -8.03 9.71
CA GLY A 56 5.14 -7.03 10.06
C GLY A 56 5.64 -5.58 9.98
N HIS A 57 6.87 -5.30 10.41
CA HIS A 57 7.46 -3.97 10.25
C HIS A 57 7.69 -3.63 8.76
N HIS A 58 8.15 -4.60 7.96
CA HIS A 58 8.37 -4.40 6.53
C HIS A 58 7.06 -4.08 5.77
N LEU A 59 5.94 -4.71 6.15
CA LEU A 59 4.63 -4.47 5.53
C LEU A 59 4.00 -3.10 5.87
N LEU A 60 4.49 -2.41 6.90
CA LEU A 60 4.00 -1.09 7.34
C LEU A 60 4.88 0.08 6.89
N ALA A 61 5.96 -0.19 6.16
CA ALA A 61 6.95 0.81 5.72
C ALA A 61 6.46 1.68 4.55
#